data_AF-A0A558CUV2-F1
#
_entry.id   AF-A0A558CUV2-F1
#
_cell.length_a   1.000
_cell.length_b   1.000
_cell.length_c   1.000
_cell.angle_alpha   90.00
_cell.angle_beta   90.00
_cell.angle_gamma   90.00
#
_symmetry.space_group_name_H-M   'P 1'
#
loop_
_entity.id
_entity.type
_entity.pdbx_description
1 polymer ?
#
loop_
_entity_poly.entity_id
_entity_poly.type
_entity_poly.pdbx_seq_one_letter_code
_entity_poly.pdbx_strand_id
1 'polypeptide(L)'
;MAETNTSFFMNAQAAGFGTCGEEDEKLHRELNRTLTDPALTETQFLGFSVPEARIHSLCYAWAHPTLRTITGGVWAWQGVKRTALASELFDMRQYMDFTPFEDGDFTDLRLPNGYRVECLKPLEKFRMTYDDPVRGNAFDVTLTAIMPPAVLPSGRHLDQAMRTEGKLLLRGKSYDVNGYTVRDRSWGENRTEEPRMAPPVHWLTGVFGDDFAFHMMGIEHPGSDPVWRDVYPVDDAMAEATNRGWVWVGGELRSVEKASVRTHWDVSTGYPLAHEVRMTDSAGREYRLSGEITASNNWSAWSNAFFGISLARWDDHEGRTGWGDSQIGAWTDFVHALSALEE
;
A
#
# COMPACT_ATOMS: atom_id res chain seq x y z
N MET A 1 3.73 8.23 -28.40
CA MET A 1 3.94 6.96 -27.68
C MET A 1 2.55 6.47 -27.33
N ALA A 2 2.18 5.24 -27.71
CA ALA A 2 0.89 4.70 -27.26
C ALA A 2 0.87 4.80 -25.73
N GLU A 3 -0.21 5.34 -25.16
CA GLU A 3 -0.45 5.21 -23.72
C GLU A 3 -0.48 3.70 -23.44
N THR A 4 0.65 3.19 -22.97
CA THR A 4 0.72 1.81 -22.53
C THR A 4 -0.18 1.74 -21.30
N ASN A 5 -1.08 0.74 -21.25
CA ASN A 5 -1.98 0.52 -20.12
C ASN A 5 -1.19 0.03 -18.89
N THR A 6 -0.18 0.79 -18.45
CA THR A 6 0.72 0.46 -17.33
C THR A 6 0.17 1.06 -16.05
N SER A 7 0.44 0.37 -14.94
CA SER A 7 0.00 0.82 -13.62
C SER A 7 0.46 2.22 -13.21
N PHE A 8 -0.39 2.90 -12.44
CA PHE A 8 -0.22 4.29 -12.01
C PHE A 8 1.15 4.55 -11.35
N PHE A 9 1.60 3.68 -10.44
CA PHE A 9 2.87 3.85 -9.73
C PHE A 9 4.11 3.75 -10.63
N MET A 10 3.92 3.43 -11.92
CA MET A 10 4.96 3.31 -12.92
C MET A 10 5.01 4.49 -13.91
N ASN A 11 4.15 5.50 -13.73
CA ASN A 11 4.02 6.63 -14.63
C ASN A 11 3.97 7.96 -13.87
N ALA A 12 4.31 9.05 -14.55
CA ALA A 12 4.07 10.40 -14.03
C ALA A 12 2.57 10.59 -13.75
N GLN A 13 2.26 11.17 -12.60
CA GLN A 13 0.89 11.32 -12.12
C GLN A 13 0.40 12.76 -12.28
N ALA A 14 -0.80 12.91 -12.82
CA ALA A 14 -1.48 14.20 -12.87
C ALA A 14 -1.91 14.64 -11.46
N ALA A 15 -1.94 15.96 -11.23
CA ALA A 15 -2.48 16.52 -10.00
C ALA A 15 -4.02 16.49 -10.01
N GLY A 16 -4.61 16.58 -8.83
CA GLY A 16 -6.07 16.59 -8.63
C GLY A 16 -6.67 15.21 -8.38
N PHE A 17 -8.01 15.15 -8.45
CA PHE A 17 -8.77 13.94 -8.11
C PHE A 17 -9.73 13.55 -9.23
N GLY A 18 -9.88 12.24 -9.42
CA GLY A 18 -10.95 11.65 -10.21
C GLY A 18 -12.24 11.52 -9.39
N THR A 19 -13.15 10.68 -9.87
CA THR A 19 -14.41 10.35 -9.18
C THR A 19 -14.58 8.85 -9.11
N CYS A 20 -15.22 8.36 -8.06
CA CYS A 20 -15.68 6.98 -7.95
C CYS A 20 -17.12 6.95 -7.42
N GLY A 21 -17.79 5.80 -7.57
CA GLY A 21 -19.10 5.51 -7.03
C GLY A 21 -19.13 4.17 -6.31
N GLU A 22 -20.31 3.82 -5.76
CA GLU A 22 -20.49 2.57 -5.02
C GLU A 22 -20.21 1.31 -5.87
N GLU A 23 -20.38 1.42 -7.19
CA GLU A 23 -20.09 0.34 -8.13
C GLU A 23 -18.59 0.00 -8.23
N ASP A 24 -17.69 0.94 -7.89
CA ASP A 24 -16.24 0.71 -7.94
C ASP A 24 -15.72 -0.16 -6.77
N GLU A 25 -16.59 -0.43 -5.79
CA GLU A 25 -16.35 -1.46 -4.78
C GLU A 25 -16.53 -2.88 -5.30
N LYS A 26 -17.14 -3.02 -6.48
CA LYS A 26 -17.37 -4.32 -7.11
C LYS A 26 -16.22 -4.71 -8.03
N LEU A 27 -16.21 -5.97 -8.44
CA LEU A 27 -15.38 -6.41 -9.56
C LEU A 27 -15.81 -5.69 -10.84
N HIS A 28 -14.88 -5.07 -11.56
CA HIS A 28 -15.16 -4.30 -12.78
C HIS A 28 -15.37 -5.21 -14.00
N ARG A 29 -16.38 -6.09 -13.95
CA ARG A 29 -16.61 -7.20 -14.90
C ARG A 29 -16.66 -6.75 -16.35
N GLU A 30 -17.34 -5.64 -16.65
CA GLU A 30 -17.45 -5.17 -18.02
C GLU A 30 -16.10 -4.68 -18.57
N LEU A 31 -15.37 -3.92 -17.75
CA LEU A 31 -14.01 -3.50 -18.10
C LEU A 31 -13.10 -4.73 -18.28
N ASN A 32 -13.18 -5.70 -17.38
CA ASN A 32 -12.39 -6.94 -17.41
C ASN A 32 -12.73 -7.87 -18.59
N ARG A 33 -13.86 -7.67 -19.28
CA ARG A 33 -14.17 -8.37 -20.55
C ARG A 33 -13.52 -7.72 -21.76
N THR A 34 -13.25 -6.41 -21.68
CA THR A 34 -12.71 -5.62 -22.80
C THR A 34 -11.20 -5.53 -22.74
N LEU A 35 -10.63 -5.44 -21.54
CA LEU A 35 -9.20 -5.53 -21.31
C LEU A 35 -8.81 -7.01 -21.16
N THR A 36 -7.96 -7.51 -22.05
CA THR A 36 -7.60 -8.93 -22.12
C THR A 36 -6.10 -9.18 -22.02
N ASP A 37 -5.34 -8.21 -21.53
CA ASP A 37 -3.90 -8.38 -21.32
C ASP A 37 -3.66 -9.35 -20.15
N PRO A 38 -2.78 -10.35 -20.28
CA PRO A 38 -2.44 -11.26 -19.18
C PRO A 38 -1.96 -10.55 -17.90
N ALA A 39 -1.36 -9.37 -18.03
CA ALA A 39 -0.90 -8.54 -16.92
C ALA A 39 -2.01 -7.64 -16.35
N LEU A 40 -3.25 -7.72 -16.84
CA LEU A 40 -4.39 -6.99 -16.29
C LEU A 40 -4.66 -7.42 -14.85
N THR A 41 -4.86 -6.43 -13.99
CA THR A 41 -5.10 -6.67 -12.58
C THR A 41 -6.25 -5.84 -12.02
N GLU A 42 -6.84 -6.36 -10.95
CA GLU A 42 -7.76 -5.62 -10.09
C GLU A 42 -7.50 -5.99 -8.62
N THR A 43 -7.35 -5.00 -7.75
CA THR A 43 -6.80 -5.18 -6.41
C THR A 43 -7.68 -4.61 -5.32
N GLN A 44 -7.74 -5.27 -4.18
CA GLN A 44 -8.31 -4.76 -2.93
C GLN A 44 -7.28 -4.95 -1.82
N PHE A 45 -6.77 -3.84 -1.30
CA PHE A 45 -5.89 -3.78 -0.14
C PHE A 45 -6.65 -3.26 1.07
N LEU A 46 -6.58 -4.02 2.15
CA LEU A 46 -7.02 -3.61 3.48
C LEU A 46 -5.96 -4.03 4.50
N GLY A 47 -5.99 -3.43 5.67
CA GLY A 47 -5.02 -3.76 6.71
C GLY A 47 -5.45 -3.26 8.07
N PHE A 48 -4.56 -3.47 9.03
CA PHE A 48 -4.62 -2.90 10.37
C PHE A 48 -3.23 -3.01 11.00
N SER A 49 -3.04 -2.29 12.10
CA SER A 49 -1.82 -2.35 12.89
C SER A 49 -2.14 -2.40 14.38
N VAL A 50 -1.19 -2.89 15.17
CA VAL A 50 -1.16 -2.72 16.64
C VAL A 50 0.19 -2.08 16.97
N PRO A 51 0.30 -0.75 16.84
CA PRO A 51 1.58 -0.05 16.89
C PRO A 51 2.37 -0.25 18.20
N GLU A 52 1.67 -0.32 19.34
CA GLU A 52 2.26 -0.52 20.66
C GLU A 52 2.93 -1.89 20.78
N ALA A 53 2.47 -2.86 19.98
CA ALA A 53 3.06 -4.18 19.88
C ALA A 53 4.04 -4.30 18.69
N ARG A 54 4.24 -3.24 17.89
CA ARG A 54 4.99 -3.25 16.62
C ARG A 54 4.46 -4.33 15.67
N ILE A 55 3.14 -4.45 15.57
CA ILE A 55 2.48 -5.39 14.66
C ILE A 55 1.90 -4.60 13.49
N HIS A 56 2.16 -5.09 12.29
CA HIS A 56 1.57 -4.61 11.05
C HIS A 56 0.95 -5.76 10.28
N SER A 57 0.00 -5.45 9.41
CA SER A 57 -0.66 -6.43 8.57
C SER A 57 -0.95 -5.89 7.18
N LEU A 58 -0.96 -6.80 6.23
CA LEU A 58 -1.40 -6.57 4.86
C LEU A 58 -2.35 -7.70 4.48
N CYS A 59 -3.59 -7.34 4.17
CA CYS A 59 -4.60 -8.26 3.71
C CYS A 59 -4.99 -7.85 2.29
N TYR A 60 -4.81 -8.76 1.34
CA TYR A 60 -4.80 -8.37 -0.07
C TYR A 60 -5.55 -9.38 -0.91
N ALA A 61 -6.23 -8.87 -1.94
CA ALA A 61 -6.79 -9.66 -3.00
C ALA A 61 -6.37 -9.04 -4.33
N TRP A 62 -5.72 -9.85 -5.14
CA TRP A 62 -5.14 -9.47 -6.42
C TRP A 62 -5.72 -10.38 -7.49
N ALA A 63 -6.81 -9.92 -8.10
CA ALA A 63 -7.45 -10.61 -9.19
C ALA A 63 -6.65 -10.44 -10.49
N HIS A 64 -6.47 -11.54 -11.21
CA HIS A 64 -5.97 -11.57 -12.58
C HIS A 64 -7.10 -12.07 -13.51
N PRO A 65 -8.03 -11.19 -13.94
CA PRO A 65 -9.26 -11.62 -14.60
C PRO A 65 -9.02 -12.38 -15.90
N THR A 66 -8.03 -11.97 -16.68
CA THR A 66 -7.65 -12.62 -17.95
C THR A 66 -7.11 -14.03 -17.72
N LEU A 67 -6.29 -14.21 -16.68
CA LEU A 67 -5.68 -15.51 -16.33
C LEU A 67 -6.61 -16.40 -15.52
N ARG A 68 -7.73 -15.86 -15.03
CA ARG A 68 -8.66 -16.54 -14.12
C ARG A 68 -7.95 -17.11 -12.89
N THR A 69 -7.12 -16.28 -12.25
CA THR A 69 -6.51 -16.61 -10.96
C THR A 69 -6.57 -15.42 -10.01
N ILE A 70 -6.42 -15.70 -8.73
CA ILE A 70 -6.30 -14.70 -7.67
C ILE A 70 -5.10 -15.03 -6.78
N THR A 71 -4.26 -14.02 -6.56
CA THR A 71 -3.29 -14.00 -5.48
C THR A 71 -3.92 -13.27 -4.30
N GLY A 72 -3.80 -13.78 -3.08
CA GLY A 72 -4.33 -13.06 -1.94
C GLY A 72 -4.35 -13.83 -0.64
N GLY A 73 -4.85 -13.16 0.39
CA GLY A 73 -4.95 -13.68 1.73
C GLY A 73 -4.48 -12.70 2.78
N VAL A 74 -3.91 -13.25 3.85
CA VAL A 74 -3.64 -12.53 5.08
C VAL A 74 -2.19 -12.63 5.49
N TRP A 75 -1.67 -11.52 5.99
CA TRP A 75 -0.30 -11.42 6.48
C TRP A 75 -0.25 -10.47 7.67
N ALA A 76 0.34 -10.93 8.77
CA ALA A 76 0.61 -10.08 9.94
C ALA A 76 1.93 -10.50 10.58
N TRP A 77 2.74 -9.52 10.96
CA TRP A 77 4.08 -9.74 11.51
C TRP A 77 4.39 -8.75 12.62
N GLN A 78 5.28 -9.16 13.52
CA GLN A 78 5.78 -8.36 14.62
C GLN A 78 7.26 -7.99 14.43
N GLY A 79 7.57 -6.69 14.48
CA GLY A 79 8.91 -6.15 14.31
C GLY A 79 9.45 -6.33 12.88
N VAL A 80 10.77 -6.35 12.72
CA VAL A 80 11.42 -6.50 11.41
C VAL A 80 11.71 -7.98 11.13
N LYS A 81 11.28 -8.47 9.97
CA LYS A 81 11.47 -9.86 9.51
C LYS A 81 12.34 -9.89 8.24
N ARG A 82 13.28 -10.84 8.19
CA ARG A 82 14.12 -11.08 7.00
C ARG A 82 13.39 -11.79 5.85
N THR A 83 12.25 -12.41 6.14
CA THR A 83 11.46 -13.15 5.17
C THR A 83 10.01 -13.20 5.62
N ALA A 84 9.08 -13.14 4.66
CA ALA A 84 7.65 -13.29 4.92
C ALA A 84 7.32 -14.60 5.66
N LEU A 85 8.12 -15.66 5.48
CA LEU A 85 7.91 -16.94 6.17
C LEU A 85 8.19 -16.90 7.68
N ALA A 86 8.91 -15.88 8.16
CA ALA A 86 9.17 -15.68 9.60
C ALA A 86 8.03 -14.92 10.30
N SER A 87 6.94 -14.61 9.58
CA SER A 87 5.80 -13.89 10.14
C SER A 87 4.99 -14.76 11.09
N GLU A 88 4.38 -14.10 12.06
CA GLU A 88 3.45 -14.74 12.97
C GLU A 88 2.19 -15.25 12.24
N LEU A 89 1.74 -14.57 11.20
CA LEU A 89 0.69 -15.06 10.30
C LEU A 89 1.09 -14.76 8.86
N PHE A 90 1.14 -15.79 8.01
CA PHE A 90 1.37 -15.67 6.57
C PHE A 90 0.60 -16.78 5.85
N ASP A 91 -0.59 -16.45 5.35
CA ASP A 91 -1.39 -17.31 4.45
C ASP A 91 -1.78 -16.49 3.22
N MET A 92 -0.76 -15.98 2.52
CA MET A 92 -0.88 -15.34 1.21
C MET A 92 -0.65 -16.40 0.13
N ARG A 93 -1.68 -16.71 -0.67
CA ARG A 93 -1.63 -17.76 -1.69
C ARG A 93 -1.54 -17.14 -3.07
N GLN A 94 -0.63 -17.64 -3.90
CA GLN A 94 -0.31 -17.06 -5.21
C GLN A 94 -1.23 -17.55 -6.35
N TYR A 95 -1.72 -18.79 -6.27
CA TYR A 95 -2.48 -19.40 -7.36
C TYR A 95 -3.77 -20.01 -6.83
N MET A 96 -4.73 -19.15 -6.51
CA MET A 96 -6.10 -19.60 -6.25
C MET A 96 -6.94 -19.49 -7.51
N ASP A 97 -7.90 -20.38 -7.64
CA ASP A 97 -8.88 -20.33 -8.74
C ASP A 97 -9.76 -19.07 -8.64
N PHE A 98 -10.25 -18.58 -9.77
CA PHE A 98 -11.12 -17.39 -9.85
C PHE A 98 -12.54 -17.59 -9.30
N THR A 99 -12.89 -18.79 -8.81
CA THR A 99 -14.19 -19.14 -8.21
C THR A 99 -14.75 -18.05 -7.27
N PRO A 100 -13.97 -17.38 -6.39
CA PRO A 100 -14.50 -16.30 -5.55
C PRO A 100 -15.21 -15.18 -6.31
N PHE A 101 -14.96 -15.02 -7.61
CA PHE A 101 -15.58 -14.04 -8.48
C PHE A 101 -16.52 -14.64 -9.53
N GLU A 102 -16.63 -15.97 -9.66
CA GLU A 102 -17.65 -16.60 -10.50
C GLU A 102 -19.03 -16.41 -9.87
N ASP A 103 -19.13 -16.70 -8.56
CA ASP A 103 -20.38 -16.61 -7.79
C ASP A 103 -20.36 -15.52 -6.71
N GLY A 104 -19.26 -14.79 -6.59
CA GLY A 104 -19.04 -13.75 -5.59
C GLY A 104 -18.48 -12.46 -6.17
N ASP A 105 -18.11 -11.52 -5.30
CA ASP A 105 -17.68 -10.18 -5.69
C ASP A 105 -16.75 -9.59 -4.62
N PHE A 106 -16.08 -8.46 -4.89
CA PHE A 106 -15.26 -7.75 -3.90
C PHE A 106 -16.06 -7.22 -2.71
N THR A 107 -17.39 -7.12 -2.85
CA THR A 107 -18.31 -6.70 -1.79
C THR A 107 -18.62 -7.78 -0.74
N ASP A 108 -18.41 -9.07 -1.04
CA ASP A 108 -18.38 -10.18 -0.07
C ASP A 108 -17.34 -11.21 -0.53
N LEU A 109 -16.07 -10.80 -0.54
CA LEU A 109 -14.98 -11.64 -1.01
C LEU A 109 -14.69 -12.74 0.00
N ARG A 110 -14.65 -13.99 -0.45
CA ARG A 110 -14.29 -15.16 0.36
C ARG A 110 -13.20 -15.96 -0.34
N LEU A 111 -12.01 -16.00 0.25
CA LEU A 111 -10.90 -16.76 -0.29
C LEU A 111 -10.84 -18.18 0.31
N PRO A 112 -10.36 -19.18 -0.45
CA PRO A 112 -10.20 -20.56 0.03
C PRO A 112 -9.32 -20.75 1.27
N ASN A 113 -8.56 -19.73 1.67
CA ASN A 113 -7.76 -19.74 2.89
C ASN A 113 -8.54 -19.32 4.14
N GLY A 114 -9.82 -18.94 4.01
CA GLY A 114 -10.65 -18.46 5.12
C GLY A 114 -10.60 -16.94 5.31
N TYR A 115 -9.83 -16.21 4.51
CA TYR A 115 -9.90 -14.74 4.49
C TYR A 115 -11.21 -14.28 3.87
N ARG A 116 -11.90 -13.38 4.56
CA ARG A 116 -13.13 -12.78 4.07
C ARG A 116 -13.16 -11.27 4.28
N VAL A 117 -13.68 -10.57 3.27
CA VAL A 117 -13.99 -9.14 3.32
C VAL A 117 -15.46 -8.94 3.04
N GLU A 118 -16.15 -8.22 3.92
CA GLU A 118 -17.53 -7.78 3.76
C GLU A 118 -17.57 -6.27 3.57
N CYS A 119 -18.11 -5.79 2.46
CA CYS A 119 -18.51 -4.40 2.30
C CYS A 119 -19.85 -4.20 3.01
N LEU A 120 -19.81 -3.57 4.18
CA LEU A 120 -21.00 -3.29 4.99
C LEU A 120 -21.73 -2.03 4.50
N LYS A 121 -20.97 -1.05 4.02
CA LYS A 121 -21.47 0.14 3.35
C LYS A 121 -20.41 0.61 2.33
N PRO A 122 -20.71 0.66 1.03
CA PRO A 122 -19.76 1.06 -0.01
C PRO A 122 -19.05 2.37 0.34
N LEU A 123 -17.73 2.43 0.08
CA LEU A 123 -16.87 3.59 0.34
C LEU A 123 -16.84 4.07 1.81
N GLU A 124 -17.44 3.35 2.75
CA GLU A 124 -17.59 3.81 4.13
C GLU A 124 -17.21 2.76 5.17
N LYS A 125 -17.62 1.50 5.01
CA LYS A 125 -17.48 0.51 6.08
C LYS A 125 -17.27 -0.91 5.58
N PHE A 126 -16.23 -1.56 6.11
CA PHE A 126 -15.83 -2.91 5.75
C PHE A 126 -15.58 -3.75 7.00
N ARG A 127 -15.65 -5.07 6.87
CA ARG A 127 -15.23 -6.01 7.91
C ARG A 127 -14.33 -7.07 7.30
N MET A 128 -13.19 -7.29 7.92
CA MET A 128 -12.27 -8.37 7.60
C MET A 128 -12.33 -9.46 8.66
N THR A 129 -12.34 -10.72 8.23
CA THR A 129 -12.28 -11.87 9.13
C THR A 129 -11.34 -12.95 8.61
N TYR A 130 -10.71 -13.68 9.53
CA TYR A 130 -9.86 -14.84 9.25
C TYR A 130 -9.74 -15.73 10.49
N ASP A 131 -9.60 -17.05 10.31
CA ASP A 131 -9.38 -18.02 11.38
C ASP A 131 -8.45 -19.17 10.95
N ASP A 132 -7.42 -19.43 11.75
CA ASP A 132 -6.52 -20.58 11.70
C ASP A 132 -6.29 -21.07 13.14
N PRO A 133 -7.20 -21.92 13.67
CA PRO A 133 -7.16 -22.36 15.06
C PRO A 133 -5.97 -23.29 15.33
N VAL A 134 -5.45 -23.98 14.29
CA VAL A 134 -4.29 -24.87 14.42
C VAL A 134 -3.04 -24.10 14.81
N ARG A 135 -2.85 -22.89 14.26
CA ARG A 135 -1.70 -22.03 14.56
C ARG A 135 -2.00 -20.94 15.59
N GLY A 136 -3.23 -20.90 16.09
CA GLY A 136 -3.68 -19.89 17.06
C GLY A 136 -3.67 -18.49 16.44
N ASN A 137 -4.15 -18.36 15.22
CA ASN A 137 -4.26 -17.08 14.54
C ASN A 137 -5.71 -16.81 14.14
N ALA A 138 -6.22 -15.61 14.42
CA ALA A 138 -7.55 -15.17 13.97
C ALA A 138 -7.62 -13.65 14.02
N PHE A 139 -8.51 -13.05 13.23
CA PHE A 139 -8.91 -11.66 13.45
C PHE A 139 -10.34 -11.39 13.02
N ASP A 140 -10.91 -10.35 13.61
CA ASP A 140 -12.18 -9.75 13.22
C ASP A 140 -12.04 -8.25 13.41
N VAL A 141 -11.93 -7.51 12.30
CA VAL A 141 -11.60 -6.09 12.27
C VAL A 141 -12.58 -5.36 11.37
N THR A 142 -13.20 -4.32 11.91
CA THR A 142 -14.03 -3.38 11.17
C THR A 142 -13.20 -2.17 10.76
N LEU A 143 -13.35 -1.74 9.52
CA LEU A 143 -12.74 -0.54 8.96
C LEU A 143 -13.84 0.47 8.67
N THR A 144 -13.70 1.69 9.16
CA THR A 144 -14.65 2.80 8.91
C THR A 144 -13.91 3.99 8.33
N ALA A 145 -14.33 4.47 7.17
CA ALA A 145 -13.70 5.61 6.50
C ALA A 145 -13.77 6.87 7.36
N ILE A 146 -12.67 7.63 7.37
CA ILE A 146 -12.61 8.96 8.03
C ILE A 146 -12.62 10.11 7.02
N MET A 147 -12.48 9.79 5.74
CA MET A 147 -12.41 10.74 4.63
C MET A 147 -13.13 10.19 3.39
N PRO A 148 -13.53 11.06 2.44
CA PRO A 148 -13.91 10.62 1.10
C PRO A 148 -12.75 9.87 0.41
N PRO A 149 -13.03 9.00 -0.57
CA PRO A 149 -12.00 8.34 -1.35
C PRO A 149 -11.15 9.35 -2.12
N ALA A 150 -9.83 9.22 -2.03
CA ALA A 150 -8.88 9.97 -2.81
C ALA A 150 -8.59 9.22 -4.12
N VAL A 151 -9.38 9.53 -5.14
CA VAL A 151 -9.32 8.86 -6.45
C VAL A 151 -8.27 9.52 -7.33
N LEU A 152 -7.36 8.73 -7.92
CA LEU A 152 -6.42 9.27 -8.91
C LEU A 152 -7.18 9.85 -10.11
N PRO A 153 -6.61 10.83 -10.84
CA PRO A 153 -7.24 11.42 -12.02
C PRO A 153 -7.65 10.41 -13.11
N SER A 154 -7.00 9.25 -13.15
CA SER A 154 -7.36 8.15 -14.05
C SER A 154 -8.75 7.55 -13.76
N GLY A 155 -9.28 7.73 -12.56
CA GLY A 155 -10.51 7.09 -12.10
C GLY A 155 -10.37 5.57 -11.94
N ARG A 156 -9.14 5.05 -11.80
CA ARG A 156 -8.83 3.60 -11.76
C ARG A 156 -8.12 3.14 -10.50
N HIS A 157 -7.95 4.06 -9.56
CA HIS A 157 -7.26 3.85 -8.30
C HIS A 157 -7.84 4.79 -7.26
N LEU A 158 -8.08 4.29 -6.05
CA LEU A 158 -8.40 5.13 -4.90
C LEU A 158 -7.64 4.66 -3.67
N ASP A 159 -7.26 5.64 -2.86
CA ASP A 159 -6.85 5.41 -1.48
C ASP A 159 -7.91 5.97 -0.53
N GLN A 160 -8.03 5.41 0.67
CA GLN A 160 -8.92 5.97 1.68
C GLN A 160 -8.41 5.68 3.09
N ALA A 161 -8.27 6.71 3.93
CA ALA A 161 -7.94 6.52 5.34
C ALA A 161 -9.12 5.92 6.11
N MET A 162 -8.84 4.89 6.90
CA MET A 162 -9.83 4.12 7.65
C MET A 162 -9.43 4.04 9.12
N ARG A 163 -10.40 4.24 10.01
CA ARG A 163 -10.32 3.80 11.41
C ARG A 163 -10.51 2.29 11.46
N THR A 164 -9.72 1.60 12.27
CA THR A 164 -9.73 0.14 12.43
C THR A 164 -10.05 -0.23 13.88
N GLU A 165 -11.02 -1.11 14.07
CA GLU A 165 -11.49 -1.54 15.39
C GLU A 165 -11.77 -3.05 15.39
N GLY A 166 -11.26 -3.79 16.37
CA GLY A 166 -11.46 -5.23 16.42
C GLY A 166 -10.53 -5.99 17.34
N LYS A 167 -10.35 -7.28 17.04
CA LYS A 167 -9.48 -8.19 17.79
C LYS A 167 -8.54 -8.93 16.85
N LEU A 168 -7.33 -9.15 17.33
CA LEU A 168 -6.33 -10.01 16.72
C LEU A 168 -5.90 -11.08 17.72
N LEU A 169 -5.95 -12.35 17.31
CA LEU A 169 -5.23 -13.45 17.92
C LEU A 169 -4.04 -13.77 17.03
N LEU A 170 -2.83 -13.66 17.55
CA LEU A 170 -1.60 -13.87 16.79
C LEU A 170 -0.68 -14.82 17.59
N ARG A 171 -0.50 -16.04 17.08
CA ARG A 171 0.23 -17.13 17.73
C ARG A 171 -0.20 -17.38 19.18
N GLY A 172 -1.52 -17.37 19.40
CA GLY A 172 -2.12 -17.60 20.72
C GLY A 172 -2.15 -16.38 21.65
N LYS A 173 -1.61 -15.22 21.23
CA LYS A 173 -1.67 -13.98 22.01
C LYS A 173 -2.71 -13.02 21.44
N SER A 174 -3.57 -12.51 22.30
CA SER A 174 -4.62 -11.55 21.93
C SER A 174 -4.13 -10.10 21.99
N TYR A 175 -4.61 -9.31 21.04
CA TYR A 175 -4.39 -7.89 20.91
C TYR A 175 -5.69 -7.19 20.55
N ASP A 176 -5.84 -5.96 21.03
CA ASP A 176 -6.89 -5.05 20.58
C ASP A 176 -6.40 -4.32 19.34
N VAL A 177 -7.23 -4.32 18.29
CA VAL A 177 -7.04 -3.46 17.13
C VAL A 177 -7.86 -2.20 17.37
N ASN A 178 -7.18 -1.07 17.52
CA ASN A 178 -7.79 0.25 17.67
C ASN A 178 -6.81 1.28 17.12
N GLY A 179 -6.95 1.63 15.85
CA GLY A 179 -5.99 2.49 15.18
C GLY A 179 -6.46 2.86 13.78
N TYR A 180 -5.52 3.04 12.87
CA TYR A 180 -5.81 3.48 11.51
C TYR A 180 -5.01 2.69 10.48
N THR A 181 -5.49 2.74 9.23
CA THR A 181 -4.82 2.24 8.04
C THR A 181 -5.26 3.08 6.84
N VAL A 182 -4.65 2.87 5.69
CA VAL A 182 -5.17 3.35 4.40
C VAL A 182 -5.49 2.12 3.56
N ARG A 183 -6.73 2.03 3.06
CA ARG A 183 -7.12 1.03 2.07
C ARG A 183 -6.76 1.51 0.67
N ASP A 184 -6.56 0.55 -0.23
CA ASP A 184 -6.37 0.79 -1.66
C ASP A 184 -7.32 -0.09 -2.50
N ARG A 185 -7.79 0.45 -3.62
CA ARG A 185 -8.43 -0.28 -4.72
C ARG A 185 -7.87 0.23 -6.03
N SER A 186 -7.46 -0.68 -6.91
CA SER A 186 -7.09 -0.35 -8.29
C SER A 186 -7.67 -1.35 -9.29
N TRP A 187 -7.93 -0.92 -10.52
CA TRP A 187 -8.54 -1.76 -11.56
C TRP A 187 -8.19 -1.28 -12.97
N GLY A 188 -8.28 -2.18 -13.94
CA GLY A 188 -8.13 -1.80 -15.35
C GLY A 188 -6.70 -1.45 -15.79
N GLU A 189 -5.70 -1.76 -14.97
CA GLU A 189 -4.30 -1.45 -15.23
C GLU A 189 -3.48 -2.74 -15.41
N ASN A 190 -2.51 -2.71 -16.32
CA ASN A 190 -1.56 -3.80 -16.46
C ASN A 190 -0.38 -3.61 -15.49
N ARG A 191 -0.09 -4.65 -14.72
CA ARG A 191 1.07 -4.75 -13.84
C ARG A 191 2.02 -5.81 -14.40
N THR A 192 2.89 -5.38 -15.31
CA THR A 192 3.88 -6.24 -15.97
C THR A 192 5.10 -6.50 -15.08
N GLU A 193 5.62 -7.73 -15.14
CA GLU A 193 6.86 -8.18 -14.50
C GLU A 193 8.13 -7.85 -15.31
N GLU A 194 8.01 -7.07 -16.39
CA GLU A 194 9.18 -6.65 -17.18
C GLU A 194 10.23 -5.96 -16.30
N PRO A 195 11.53 -6.28 -16.48
CA PRO A 195 12.61 -5.58 -15.79
C PRO A 195 12.54 -4.06 -16.00
N ARG A 196 12.89 -3.29 -14.98
CA ARG A 196 12.83 -1.82 -15.01
C ARG A 196 14.10 -1.17 -14.53
N MET A 197 14.49 -0.13 -15.25
CA MET A 197 15.49 0.83 -14.82
C MET A 197 14.78 2.00 -14.14
N ALA A 198 14.36 1.78 -12.90
CA ALA A 198 13.67 2.78 -12.08
C ALA A 198 14.19 2.72 -10.64
N PRO A 199 14.32 3.87 -9.96
CA PRO A 199 14.65 3.91 -8.53
C PRO A 199 13.50 3.30 -7.70
N PRO A 200 13.75 3.01 -6.41
CA PRO A 200 12.69 2.61 -5.48
C PRO A 200 11.51 3.58 -5.50
N VAL A 201 10.32 3.03 -5.68
CA VAL A 201 9.06 3.76 -5.60
C VAL A 201 8.50 3.61 -4.19
N HIS A 202 8.22 4.74 -3.58
CA HIS A 202 7.60 4.87 -2.27
C HIS A 202 6.09 5.00 -2.44
N TRP A 203 5.32 4.28 -1.63
CA TRP A 203 3.92 4.54 -1.31
C TRP A 203 3.83 4.66 0.21
N LEU A 204 3.75 5.89 0.70
CA LEU A 204 3.85 6.26 2.11
C LEU A 204 2.52 6.82 2.57
N THR A 205 2.02 6.35 3.69
CA THR A 205 0.81 6.88 4.31
C THR A 205 1.02 7.14 5.78
N GLY A 206 0.23 8.06 6.33
CA GLY A 206 0.17 8.29 7.76
C GLY A 206 -1.17 8.89 8.17
N VAL A 207 -1.73 8.37 9.26
CA VAL A 207 -2.99 8.83 9.85
C VAL A 207 -2.72 9.21 11.30
N PHE A 208 -3.01 10.46 11.65
CA PHE A 208 -2.77 11.06 12.97
C PHE A 208 -4.02 11.12 13.84
N GLY A 209 -5.15 10.69 13.29
CA GLY A 209 -6.47 10.82 13.87
C GLY A 209 -7.52 10.99 12.77
N ASP A 210 -8.73 11.38 13.16
CA ASP A 210 -9.84 11.54 12.23
C ASP A 210 -9.74 12.80 11.35
N ASP A 211 -8.90 13.75 11.74
CA ASP A 211 -8.81 15.09 11.17
C ASP A 211 -7.56 15.34 10.33
N PHE A 212 -6.59 14.42 10.37
CA PHE A 212 -5.36 14.53 9.60
C PHE A 212 -4.82 13.18 9.13
N ALA A 213 -4.71 13.03 7.82
CA ALA A 213 -4.05 11.91 7.16
C ALA A 213 -3.34 12.38 5.89
N PHE A 214 -2.35 11.63 5.44
CA PHE A 214 -1.67 11.89 4.19
C PHE A 214 -1.31 10.60 3.46
N HIS A 215 -1.07 10.78 2.17
CA HIS A 215 -0.40 9.83 1.29
C HIS A 215 0.62 10.58 0.45
N MET A 216 1.76 9.94 0.21
CA MET A 216 2.77 10.34 -0.75
C MET A 216 3.22 9.12 -1.55
N MET A 217 3.15 9.23 -2.87
CA MET A 217 3.77 8.29 -3.79
C MET A 217 4.87 8.99 -4.56
N GLY A 218 6.00 8.31 -4.78
CA GLY A 218 7.05 8.85 -5.63
C GLY A 218 8.42 8.24 -5.39
N ILE A 219 9.46 9.01 -5.69
CA ILE A 219 10.87 8.62 -5.60
C ILE A 219 11.64 9.66 -4.77
N GLU A 220 12.77 9.28 -4.19
CA GLU A 220 13.66 10.25 -3.54
C GLU A 220 14.19 11.27 -4.56
N HIS A 221 14.42 12.51 -4.12
CA HIS A 221 15.04 13.52 -4.98
C HIS A 221 16.53 13.23 -5.13
N PRO A 222 17.13 13.31 -6.32
CA PRO A 222 18.58 13.16 -6.48
C PRO A 222 19.40 14.11 -5.60
N GLY A 223 18.89 15.31 -5.33
CA GLY A 223 19.48 16.28 -4.40
C GLY A 223 19.52 15.85 -2.93
N SER A 224 18.78 14.80 -2.50
CA SER A 224 18.87 14.24 -1.14
C SER A 224 20.02 13.25 -0.95
N ASP A 225 20.84 13.08 -1.97
CA ASP A 225 21.95 12.12 -2.04
C ASP A 225 21.51 10.68 -1.74
N PRO A 226 20.51 10.15 -2.47
CA PRO A 226 20.01 8.81 -2.21
C PRO A 226 21.07 7.75 -2.55
N VAL A 227 20.99 6.59 -1.89
CA VAL A 227 21.94 5.47 -2.08
C VAL A 227 22.00 4.95 -3.52
N TRP A 228 20.97 5.23 -4.33
CA TRP A 228 20.87 4.81 -5.72
C TRP A 228 21.29 5.88 -6.74
N ARG A 229 21.78 7.05 -6.28
CA ARG A 229 22.09 8.22 -7.12
C ARG A 229 22.93 7.90 -8.36
N ASP A 230 23.94 7.04 -8.21
CA ASP A 230 24.85 6.68 -9.30
C ASP A 230 24.36 5.47 -10.12
N VAL A 231 23.20 4.92 -9.79
CA VAL A 231 22.58 3.74 -10.45
C VAL A 231 21.57 4.17 -11.51
N TYR A 232 20.77 5.20 -11.23
CA TYR A 232 19.66 5.62 -12.07
C TYR A 232 19.83 7.05 -12.59
N PRO A 233 19.54 7.31 -13.88
CA PRO A 233 19.61 8.65 -14.47
C PRO A 233 18.35 9.47 -14.13
N VAL A 234 18.12 9.73 -12.85
CA VAL A 234 17.00 10.53 -12.35
C VAL A 234 17.48 11.95 -12.08
N ASP A 235 16.74 12.95 -12.56
CA ASP A 235 16.95 14.36 -12.23
C ASP A 235 15.82 14.91 -11.34
N ASP A 236 15.99 16.12 -10.82
CA ASP A 236 15.01 16.76 -9.95
C ASP A 236 13.65 16.94 -10.67
N ALA A 237 13.65 17.20 -11.98
CA ALA A 237 12.42 17.36 -12.75
C ALA A 237 11.60 16.06 -12.82
N MET A 238 12.27 14.90 -12.96
CA MET A 238 11.60 13.60 -12.92
C MET A 238 11.04 13.29 -11.53
N ALA A 239 11.78 13.57 -10.46
CA ALA A 239 11.28 13.40 -9.09
C ALA A 239 10.07 14.33 -8.82
N GLU A 240 10.16 15.60 -9.22
CA GLU A 240 9.05 16.55 -9.14
C GLU A 240 7.84 16.13 -9.96
N ALA A 241 8.02 15.48 -11.11
CA ALA A 241 6.91 15.01 -11.95
C ALA A 241 6.25 13.72 -11.40
N THR A 242 6.99 12.90 -10.67
CA THR A 242 6.53 11.60 -10.15
C THR A 242 5.88 11.74 -8.78
N ASN A 243 6.39 12.63 -7.93
CA ASN A 243 5.99 12.72 -6.54
C ASN A 243 4.62 13.39 -6.38
N ARG A 244 3.60 12.63 -6.00
CA ARG A 244 2.21 13.07 -5.82
C ARG A 244 1.61 12.47 -4.55
N GLY A 245 0.36 12.81 -4.28
CA GLY A 245 -0.39 12.23 -3.17
C GLY A 245 -1.56 13.11 -2.78
N TRP A 246 -2.01 12.95 -1.55
CA TRP A 246 -3.14 13.68 -1.00
C TRP A 246 -2.95 13.95 0.49
N VAL A 247 -3.65 14.97 0.96
CA VAL A 247 -3.78 15.29 2.39
C VAL A 247 -5.25 15.40 2.73
N TRP A 248 -5.67 14.69 3.76
CA TRP A 248 -6.92 14.92 4.46
C TRP A 248 -6.64 15.83 5.65
N VAL A 249 -7.26 17.01 5.71
CA VAL A 249 -7.01 17.97 6.79
C VAL A 249 -8.26 18.78 7.09
N GLY A 250 -8.70 18.75 8.36
CA GLY A 250 -9.80 19.62 8.82
C GLY A 250 -11.11 19.44 8.07
N GLY A 251 -11.42 18.22 7.60
CA GLY A 251 -12.62 17.93 6.83
C GLY A 251 -12.50 18.14 5.32
N GLU A 252 -11.30 18.46 4.82
CA GLU A 252 -11.05 18.73 3.40
C GLU A 252 -10.00 17.79 2.84
N LEU A 253 -10.27 17.25 1.64
CA LEU A 253 -9.33 16.45 0.87
C LEU A 253 -8.63 17.35 -0.16
N ARG A 254 -7.30 17.38 -0.13
CA ARG A 254 -6.46 18.23 -0.98
C ARG A 254 -5.39 17.42 -1.70
N SER A 255 -5.09 17.79 -2.94
CA SER A 255 -3.98 17.20 -3.68
C SER A 255 -2.64 17.71 -3.14
N VAL A 256 -1.63 16.86 -3.20
CA VAL A 256 -0.24 17.25 -2.98
C VAL A 256 0.36 17.73 -4.31
N GLU A 257 0.79 18.98 -4.35
CA GLU A 257 1.36 19.61 -5.55
C GLU A 257 2.89 19.47 -5.60
N LYS A 258 3.53 19.36 -4.43
CA LYS A 258 4.96 19.12 -4.30
C LYS A 258 5.22 18.15 -3.18
N ALA A 259 6.10 17.18 -3.41
CA ALA A 259 6.56 16.27 -2.38
C ALA A 259 8.04 15.91 -2.57
N SER A 260 8.74 15.79 -1.45
CA SER A 260 10.07 15.20 -1.38
C SER A 260 10.15 14.23 -0.22
N VAL A 261 10.89 13.15 -0.44
CA VAL A 261 11.21 12.15 0.56
C VAL A 261 12.72 11.93 0.56
N ARG A 262 13.27 11.80 1.75
CA ARG A 262 14.61 11.24 1.99
C ARG A 262 14.46 10.00 2.84
N THR A 263 15.15 8.94 2.49
CA THR A 263 15.08 7.68 3.24
C THR A 263 16.45 7.29 3.78
N HIS A 264 16.46 6.88 5.04
CA HIS A 264 17.61 6.23 5.66
C HIS A 264 17.40 4.73 5.53
N TRP A 265 18.31 4.03 4.85
CA TRP A 265 18.16 2.61 4.52
C TRP A 265 18.97 1.73 5.47
N ASP A 266 18.42 0.56 5.83
CA ASP A 266 19.21 -0.56 6.35
C ASP A 266 19.75 -1.34 5.15
N VAL A 267 21.03 -1.12 4.86
CA VAL A 267 21.73 -1.74 3.73
C VAL A 267 21.66 -3.28 3.79
N SER A 268 21.62 -3.85 5.00
CA SER A 268 21.65 -5.31 5.22
C SER A 268 20.33 -6.03 4.99
N THR A 269 19.23 -5.29 5.08
CA THR A 269 17.89 -5.86 4.88
C THR A 269 17.19 -5.29 3.66
N GLY A 270 17.64 -4.14 3.15
CA GLY A 270 16.96 -3.40 2.09
C GLY A 270 15.74 -2.63 2.56
N TYR A 271 15.38 -2.68 3.85
CA TYR A 271 14.24 -1.94 4.37
C TYR A 271 14.63 -0.49 4.71
N PRO A 272 13.67 0.44 4.65
CA PRO A 272 13.84 1.74 5.27
C PRO A 272 13.98 1.59 6.80
N LEU A 273 14.84 2.42 7.39
CA LEU A 273 14.93 2.67 8.84
C LEU A 273 14.10 3.89 9.23
N ALA A 274 14.13 4.93 8.40
CA ALA A 274 13.41 6.17 8.64
C ALA A 274 13.17 6.95 7.34
N HIS A 275 12.20 7.86 7.38
CA HIS A 275 11.89 8.80 6.30
C HIS A 275 11.84 10.24 6.81
N GLU A 276 12.25 11.18 5.97
CA GLU A 276 11.95 12.61 6.12
C GLU A 276 11.11 13.04 4.92
N VAL A 277 9.87 13.46 5.17
CA VAL A 277 8.92 13.82 4.11
C VAL A 277 8.54 15.30 4.22
N ARG A 278 8.55 15.99 3.08
CA ARG A 278 8.03 17.35 2.93
C ARG A 278 6.97 17.36 1.85
N MET A 279 5.84 17.99 2.12
CA MET A 279 4.75 18.14 1.15
C MET A 279 4.20 19.55 1.14
N THR A 280 3.69 19.99 0.00
CA THR A 280 2.88 21.20 -0.15
C THR A 280 1.55 20.81 -0.79
N ASP A 281 0.43 21.12 -0.13
CA ASP A 281 -0.90 20.85 -0.67
C ASP A 281 -1.37 21.94 -1.66
N SER A 282 -2.51 21.69 -2.32
CA SER A 282 -3.13 22.63 -3.28
C SER A 282 -3.60 23.95 -2.67
N ALA A 283 -3.70 24.06 -1.34
CA ALA A 283 -3.95 25.31 -0.64
C ALA A 283 -2.64 26.04 -0.26
N GLY A 284 -1.49 25.49 -0.62
CA GLY A 284 -0.16 26.05 -0.32
C GLY A 284 0.32 25.77 1.10
N ARG A 285 -0.33 24.89 1.87
CA ARG A 285 0.13 24.52 3.21
C ARG A 285 1.30 23.54 3.11
N GLU A 286 2.35 23.81 3.89
CA GLU A 286 3.51 22.93 4.00
C GLU A 286 3.37 21.94 5.16
N TYR A 287 3.86 20.72 4.95
CA TYR A 287 3.94 19.65 5.94
C TYR A 287 5.38 19.16 6.03
N ARG A 288 5.84 18.89 7.25
CA ARG A 288 7.14 18.29 7.54
C ARG A 288 6.92 17.13 8.50
N LEU A 289 7.32 15.94 8.07
CA LEU A 289 7.00 14.68 8.72
C LEU A 289 8.29 13.86 8.85
N SER A 290 8.50 13.28 10.02
CA SER A 290 9.59 12.34 10.28
C SER A 290 8.99 10.97 10.57
N GLY A 291 9.42 9.94 9.84
CA GLY A 291 8.93 8.58 9.97
C GLY A 291 10.00 7.66 10.55
N GLU A 292 9.71 6.93 11.61
CA GLU A 292 10.53 5.83 12.13
C GLU A 292 9.90 4.49 11.79
N ILE A 293 10.67 3.55 11.23
CA ILE A 293 10.18 2.22 10.87
C ILE A 293 10.21 1.28 12.07
N THR A 294 9.06 0.70 12.40
CA THR A 294 8.87 -0.09 13.63
C THR A 294 8.64 -1.58 13.38
N ALA A 295 8.17 -1.92 12.18
CA ALA A 295 8.01 -3.29 11.70
C ALA A 295 8.19 -3.31 10.19
N SER A 296 8.81 -4.35 9.65
CA SER A 296 9.09 -4.47 8.22
C SER A 296 9.11 -5.91 7.79
N ASN A 297 8.66 -6.17 6.57
CA ASN A 297 8.72 -7.48 5.96
C ASN A 297 8.62 -7.37 4.44
N ASN A 298 9.11 -8.37 3.71
CA ASN A 298 9.16 -8.33 2.25
C ASN A 298 8.02 -9.18 1.66
N TRP A 299 7.21 -8.57 0.82
CA TRP A 299 6.18 -9.27 0.07
C TRP A 299 6.76 -9.79 -1.24
N SER A 300 6.85 -11.10 -1.39
CA SER A 300 7.23 -11.72 -2.66
C SER A 300 6.04 -11.81 -3.62
N ALA A 301 5.46 -10.67 -3.99
CA ALA A 301 4.37 -10.57 -4.97
C ALA A 301 4.84 -10.98 -6.37
N TRP A 302 6.05 -10.54 -6.73
CA TRP A 302 6.79 -10.98 -7.91
C TRP A 302 8.12 -11.57 -7.49
N SER A 303 8.58 -12.60 -8.19
CA SER A 303 9.89 -13.22 -7.91
C SER A 303 11.08 -12.33 -8.29
N ASN A 304 10.85 -11.29 -9.10
CA ASN A 304 11.88 -10.42 -9.66
C ASN A 304 11.78 -8.96 -9.17
N ALA A 305 11.00 -8.70 -8.12
CA ALA A 305 10.91 -7.40 -7.46
C ALA A 305 10.94 -7.55 -5.94
N PHE A 306 11.38 -6.49 -5.29
CA PHE A 306 11.38 -6.33 -3.84
C PHE A 306 10.22 -5.42 -3.44
N PHE A 307 9.39 -5.89 -2.50
CA PHE A 307 8.28 -5.12 -1.95
C PHE A 307 8.40 -5.05 -0.43
N GLY A 308 9.16 -4.06 0.05
CA GLY A 308 9.29 -3.82 1.48
C GLY A 308 8.01 -3.19 2.02
N ILE A 309 7.27 -3.93 2.86
CA ILE A 309 6.05 -3.47 3.51
C ILE A 309 6.37 -3.22 4.98
N SER A 310 6.20 -1.98 5.42
CA SER A 310 6.63 -1.53 6.75
C SER A 310 5.58 -0.67 7.44
N LEU A 311 5.62 -0.66 8.77
CA LEU A 311 4.85 0.26 9.60
C LEU A 311 5.74 1.42 10.05
N ALA A 312 5.39 2.61 9.60
CA ALA A 312 6.01 3.86 10.01
C ALA A 312 5.24 4.50 11.17
N ARG A 313 5.96 4.90 12.21
CA ARG A 313 5.52 5.90 13.19
C ARG A 313 5.89 7.27 12.63
N TRP A 314 4.92 8.13 12.44
CA TRP A 314 5.14 9.49 11.95
C TRP A 314 5.02 10.50 13.08
N ASP A 315 5.95 11.44 13.16
CA ASP A 315 5.86 12.61 14.00
C ASP A 315 5.85 13.86 13.11
N ASP A 316 4.91 14.78 13.35
CA ASP A 316 4.85 16.06 12.66
C ASP A 316 5.51 17.18 13.47
N HIS A 317 5.70 18.34 12.82
CA HIS A 317 6.29 19.52 13.47
C HIS A 317 5.43 20.14 14.59
N GLU A 318 4.16 19.74 14.72
CA GLU A 318 3.23 20.18 15.77
C GLU A 318 3.26 19.22 16.99
N GLY A 319 4.08 18.17 16.94
CA GLY A 319 4.24 17.18 18.01
C GLY A 319 3.16 16.11 18.04
N ARG A 320 2.38 15.96 16.96
CA ARG A 320 1.39 14.88 16.80
C ARG A 320 2.10 13.63 16.30
N THR A 321 1.60 12.48 16.74
CA THR A 321 2.07 11.17 16.26
C THR A 321 0.96 10.49 15.47
N GLY A 322 1.33 9.95 14.31
CA GLY A 322 0.48 9.15 13.43
C GLY A 322 1.15 7.85 13.05
N TRP A 323 0.41 6.99 12.38
CA TRP A 323 0.89 5.69 11.92
C TRP A 323 0.40 5.41 10.52
N GLY A 324 1.19 4.67 9.75
CA GLY A 324 0.77 4.21 8.44
C GLY A 324 1.83 3.40 7.74
N ASP A 325 1.50 3.01 6.52
CA ASP A 325 2.32 2.16 5.69
C ASP A 325 3.52 2.93 5.13
N SER A 326 4.67 2.25 5.10
CA SER A 326 5.76 2.54 4.18
C SER A 326 5.92 1.33 3.28
N GLN A 327 5.43 1.43 2.05
CA GLN A 327 5.55 0.40 1.03
C GLN A 327 6.57 0.84 -0.01
N ILE A 328 7.56 -0.01 -0.26
CA ILE A 328 8.66 0.25 -1.20
C ILE A 328 8.59 -0.80 -2.31
N GLY A 329 8.41 -0.36 -3.55
CA GLY A 329 8.62 -1.20 -4.73
C GLY A 329 10.00 -0.93 -5.33
N ALA A 330 10.84 -1.94 -5.42
CA ALA A 330 12.17 -1.83 -6.04
C ALA A 330 12.48 -3.04 -6.93
N TRP A 331 13.36 -2.85 -7.90
CA TRP A 331 13.77 -3.88 -8.85
C TRP A 331 15.24 -4.30 -8.65
N THR A 332 15.69 -5.22 -9.48
CA THR A 332 16.99 -5.89 -9.39
C THR A 332 18.17 -4.94 -9.20
N ASP A 333 18.20 -3.84 -9.94
CA ASP A 333 19.35 -2.93 -9.97
C ASP A 333 19.55 -2.22 -8.63
N PHE A 334 18.47 -1.87 -7.94
CA PHE A 334 18.52 -1.22 -6.64
C PHE A 334 19.03 -2.18 -5.58
N VAL A 335 18.46 -3.39 -5.54
CA VAL A 335 18.82 -4.43 -4.56
C VAL A 335 20.30 -4.82 -4.74
N HIS A 336 20.75 -4.93 -5.99
CA HIS A 336 22.15 -5.20 -6.31
C HIS A 336 23.07 -4.06 -5.87
N ALA A 337 22.71 -2.80 -6.16
CA ALA A 337 23.50 -1.64 -5.76
C ALA A 337 23.59 -1.49 -4.24
N LEU A 338 22.51 -1.74 -3.51
CA LEU A 338 22.50 -1.68 -2.05
C LEU A 338 23.39 -2.75 -1.44
N SER A 339 23.37 -3.98 -1.97
CA SER A 339 24.22 -5.08 -1.49
C SER A 339 25.71 -4.78 -1.65
N ALA A 340 26.10 -4.02 -2.68
CA ALA A 340 27.48 -3.62 -2.91
C ALA A 340 28.00 -2.56 -1.91
N LEU A 341 27.11 -1.93 -1.12
CA LEU A 341 27.49 -1.00 -0.04
C LEU A 341 27.78 -1.71 1.29
N GLU A 342 27.48 -3.02 1.41
CA GLU A 342 27.88 -3.83 2.57
C GLU A 342 29.35 -4.29 2.52
N GLU A 343 29.92 -4.34 1.30
CA GLU A 343 31.31 -4.74 1.02
C GLU A 343 32.28 -3.57 1.20
#